data_AF-A0A6G3XJV1-F1
#
_entry.id   AF-A0A6G3XJV1-F1
#
_cell.length_a   1.000
_cell.length_b   1.000
_cell.length_c   1.000
_cell.angle_alpha   90.00
_cell.angle_beta   90.00
_cell.angle_gamma   90.00
#
_symmetry.space_group_name_H-M   'P 1'
#
loop_
_entity.id
_entity.type
_entity.pdbx_description
1 polymer ?
#
loop_
_entity_poly.entity_id
_entity_poly.type
_entity_poly.pdbx_seq_one_letter_code
_entity_poly.pdbx_strand_id
1 'polypeptide(L)' 'ADLRRPKEILAHPEITGLLDLDRPVALLLVAVLHFVEDADDPRAAVAELRESLAPGSLIVLTHASYEGIPLPKEE' A
#
# COMPACT_ATOMS: atom_id res chain seq x y z
N ALA A 1 -1.71 -7.25 8.87
CA ALA A 1 -2.24 -5.94 8.43
C ALA A 1 -3.15 -6.17 7.23
N ASP A 2 -4.35 -5.60 7.22
CA ASP A 2 -5.29 -5.63 6.08
C ASP A 2 -5.28 -4.26 5.41
N LEU A 3 -4.82 -4.18 4.15
CA LEU A 3 -4.69 -2.91 3.43
C LEU A 3 -6.03 -2.21 3.22
N ARG A 4 -7.16 -2.93 3.29
CA ARG A 4 -8.51 -2.36 3.21
C ARG A 4 -8.91 -1.62 4.48
N ARG A 5 -8.12 -1.74 5.56
CA ARG A 5 -8.36 -1.11 6.87
C ARG A 5 -7.12 -0.32 7.33
N PRO A 6 -6.71 0.72 6.58
CA PRO A 6 -5.47 1.47 6.84
C PRO A 6 -5.38 2.11 8.23
N LYS A 7 -6.47 2.69 8.76
CA LYS A 7 -6.52 3.22 10.15
C LYS A 7 -6.08 2.21 11.19
N GLU A 8 -6.45 0.95 11.02
CA GLU A 8 -6.10 -0.10 11.99
C GLU A 8 -4.64 -0.50 11.90
N ILE A 9 -4.04 -0.43 10.72
CA ILE A 9 -2.59 -0.58 10.55
C ILE A 9 -1.88 0.54 11.31
N LEU A 10 -2.29 1.79 11.06
CA LEU A 10 -1.66 2.99 11.63
C LEU A 10 -1.82 3.07 13.15
N ALA A 11 -2.97 2.65 13.68
CA ALA A 11 -3.25 2.63 15.11
C ALA A 11 -2.72 1.37 15.83
N HIS A 12 -2.13 0.41 15.10
CA HIS A 12 -1.68 -0.84 15.71
C HIS A 12 -0.54 -0.56 16.71
N PRO A 13 -0.58 -1.13 17.94
CA PRO A 13 0.42 -0.85 18.96
C PRO A 13 1.87 -1.13 18.53
N GLU A 14 2.09 -2.15 17.70
CA GLU A 14 3.42 -2.43 17.14
C GLU A 14 3.92 -1.31 16.22
N ILE A 15 3.04 -0.68 15.46
CA ILE A 15 3.41 0.45 14.59
C ILE A 15 3.71 1.67 15.45
N THR A 16 2.78 2.07 16.33
CA THR A 16 2.96 3.25 17.19
C THR A 16 4.11 3.12 18.20
N GLY A 17 4.50 1.88 18.53
CA GLY A 17 5.62 1.59 19.42
C GLY A 17 6.99 1.53 18.72
N LEU A 18 7.02 1.37 17.40
CA LEU A 18 8.26 1.22 16.62
C LEU A 18 8.55 2.41 15.70
N LEU A 19 7.51 3.08 15.19
CA LEU A 19 7.62 4.15 14.21
C LEU A 19 7.10 5.47 14.79
N ASP A 20 7.94 6.50 14.66
CA ASP A 20 7.54 7.89 14.85
C ASP A 20 7.14 8.45 13.49
N LEU A 21 5.83 8.53 13.23
CA LEU A 21 5.28 8.96 11.94
C LEU A 21 5.34 10.49 11.73
N ASP A 22 5.76 11.25 12.75
CA ASP A 22 6.09 12.68 12.61
C ASP A 22 7.48 12.90 11.97
N ARG A 23 8.24 11.81 11.75
CA ARG A 23 9.52 11.81 11.05
C ARG A 23 9.42 11.10 9.70
N PRO A 24 10.25 11.46 8.71
CA PRO A 24 10.22 10.80 7.40
C PRO A 24 10.45 9.29 7.49
N VAL A 25 9.55 8.52 6.87
CA VAL A 25 9.64 7.06 6.76
C VAL A 25 9.44 6.60 5.31
N ALA A 26 9.74 5.33 5.03
CA ALA A 26 9.40 4.71 3.75
C ALA A 26 8.23 3.74 3.93
N LEU A 27 7.11 4.00 3.23
CA LEU A 27 6.00 3.07 3.14
C LEU A 27 6.22 2.12 1.96
N LEU A 28 6.28 0.82 2.24
CA LEU A 28 6.47 -0.24 1.24
C LEU A 28 5.15 -0.95 0.98
N LEU A 29 4.62 -0.79 -0.23
CA LEU A 29 3.45 -1.51 -0.75
C LEU A 29 3.90 -2.45 -1.87
N VAL A 30 4.66 -3.49 -1.48
CA VAL A 30 5.34 -4.38 -2.42
C VAL A 30 4.54 -5.66 -2.62
N ALA A 31 4.08 -5.88 -3.85
CA ALA A 31 3.35 -7.06 -4.29
C ALA A 31 2.07 -7.35 -3.50
N VAL A 32 1.34 -6.30 -3.10
CA VAL A 32 0.08 -6.42 -2.33
C VAL A 32 -1.11 -5.83 -3.07
N LEU A 33 -0.93 -4.67 -3.73
CA LEU A 33 -2.06 -3.84 -4.16
C LEU A 33 -2.94 -4.51 -5.22
N HIS A 34 -2.37 -5.37 -6.06
CA HIS A 34 -3.07 -6.11 -7.10
C HIS A 34 -3.97 -7.26 -6.58
N PHE A 35 -4.00 -7.49 -5.26
CA PHE A 35 -4.97 -8.38 -4.61
C PHE A 35 -6.19 -7.65 -4.06
N VAL A 36 -6.20 -6.31 -4.08
CA VAL A 36 -7.32 -5.52 -3.60
C VAL A 36 -8.26 -5.26 -4.78
N GLU A 37 -9.53 -5.63 -4.62
CA GLU A 37 -10.55 -5.42 -5.64
C GLU A 37 -10.94 -3.94 -5.72
N ASP A 38 -11.38 -3.48 -6.90
CA ASP A 38 -11.84 -2.11 -7.09
C ASP A 38 -13.02 -1.75 -6.16
N ALA A 39 -13.85 -2.72 -5.80
CA ALA A 39 -14.97 -2.55 -4.87
C ALA A 39 -14.53 -2.16 -3.45
N ASP A 40 -13.28 -2.47 -3.08
CA ASP A 40 -12.70 -2.13 -1.78
C ASP A 40 -12.00 -0.75 -1.79
N ASP A 41 -12.07 0.01 -2.89
CA ASP A 41 -11.44 1.33 -3.10
C ASP A 41 -9.94 1.37 -2.71
N PRO A 42 -9.07 0.66 -3.46
CA PRO A 42 -7.64 0.63 -3.20
C PRO A 42 -6.99 2.02 -3.21
N ARG A 43 -7.57 2.98 -3.93
CA ARG A 43 -7.04 4.35 -4.02
C ARG A 43 -7.25 5.12 -2.73
N ALA A 44 -8.45 5.02 -2.13
CA ALA A 44 -8.70 5.60 -0.83
C ALA A 44 -7.78 4.99 0.24
N ALA A 45 -7.57 3.68 0.21
CA ALA A 45 -6.71 3.00 1.17
C ALA A 45 -5.24 3.49 1.10
N VAL A 46 -4.68 3.59 -0.10
CA VAL A 46 -3.31 4.10 -0.31
C VAL A 46 -3.22 5.59 0.04
N ALA A 47 -4.25 6.38 -0.27
CA ALA A 47 -4.29 7.79 0.07
C ALA A 47 -4.24 8.02 1.59
N GLU A 48 -5.00 7.23 2.35
CA GLU A 48 -5.03 7.34 3.81
C GLU A 48 -3.67 7.00 4.44
N LEU A 49 -3.00 5.95 3.97
CA LEU A 49 -1.64 5.64 4.41
C LEU A 49 -0.67 6.76 4.05
N ARG A 50 -0.71 7.28 2.81
CA ARG A 50 0.14 8.40 2.35
C ARG A 50 -0.05 9.64 3.22
N GLU A 51 -1.29 9.98 3.56
CA GLU A 51 -1.63 11.19 4.32
C GLU A 51 -1.17 11.13 5.78
N SER A 52 -0.91 9.94 6.30
CA SER A 52 -0.34 9.76 7.65
C SER A 52 1.18 9.97 7.72
N LEU A 53 1.87 10.11 6.58
CA LEU A 53 3.33 10.19 6.54
C LEU A 53 3.81 11.65 6.63
N ALA A 54 4.85 11.89 7.43
CA ALA A 54 5.51 13.19 7.50
C ALA A 54 6.09 13.65 6.13
N PRO A 55 6.16 14.96 5.87
CA PRO A 55 6.84 15.50 4.68
C PRO A 55 8.27 14.98 4.54
N GLY A 56 8.65 14.56 3.32
CA GLY A 56 9.95 13.93 3.04
C GLY A 56 9.94 12.39 3.13
N SER A 57 8.83 11.79 3.56
CA SER A 57 8.61 10.35 3.46
C SER A 57 8.54 9.88 2.00
N LEU A 58 8.73 8.58 1.79
CA LEU A 58 8.71 7.93 0.48
C LEU A 58 7.65 6.83 0.42
N ILE A 59 7.11 6.61 -0.77
CA ILE A 59 6.28 5.44 -1.08
C ILE A 59 7.02 4.61 -2.13
N VAL A 60 7.20 3.33 -1.84
CA VAL A 60 7.68 2.32 -2.79
C VAL A 60 6.52 1.37 -3.06
N LEU A 61 6.14 1.24 -4.31
CA LEU A 61 4.96 0.46 -4.70
C LEU A 61 5.29 -0.41 -5.91
N THR A 62 4.83 -1.66 -5.89
CA THR A 62 4.80 -2.53 -7.06
C THR A 62 3.37 -3.01 -7.32
N HIS A 63 2.98 -3.06 -8.59
CA HIS A 63 1.65 -3.51 -9.01
C HIS A 63 1.81 -4.52 -10.15
N ALA A 64 1.14 -5.67 -10.04
CA ALA A 64 1.16 -6.66 -11.11
C ALA A 64 0.38 -6.10 -12.30
N SER A 65 0.92 -6.28 -13.50
CA SER A 65 0.26 -5.91 -14.74
C SER A 65 0.36 -7.09 -15.69
N TYR A 66 -0.66 -7.25 -16.55
CA TYR A 66 -0.57 -8.15 -17.69
C TYR A 66 0.32 -7.59 -18.81
N GLU A 67 0.76 -6.34 -18.69
CA GLU A 67 1.70 -5.73 -19.62
C GLU A 67 3.01 -6.51 -19.69
N GLY A 68 3.42 -6.86 -20.91
CA GLY A 68 4.63 -7.66 -21.15
C GLY A 68 4.48 -9.16 -20.93
N ILE A 69 3.31 -9.65 -20.51
CA ILE A 69 3.01 -11.08 -20.45
C ILE A 69 2.55 -11.53 -21.85
N PRO A 70 3.27 -12.46 -22.53
CA PRO A 70 2.80 -13.01 -23.80
C PRO A 70 1.45 -13.70 -23.62
N LEU A 71 0.47 -13.36 -24.44
CA LEU A 71 -0.78 -14.10 -24.47
C LEU A 71 -0.49 -15.55 -24.92
N PRO A 72 -1.15 -16.55 -24.32
CA PRO A 72 -1.11 -17.91 -24.85
C PRO A 72 -1.55 -17.87 -26.32
N LYS A 73 -0.89 -18.65 -27.19
CA LYS A 73 -1.41 -18.86 -28.54
C LYS A 73 -2.77 -19.54 -28.39
N GLU A 74 -3.81 -18.93 -28.96
CA GLU A 74 -5.11 -19.57 -29.11
C GLU A 74 -4.91 -20.88 -29.89
N GLU A 75 -5.40 -22.00 -29.36
CA GLU A 75 -5.53 -23.28 -30.09
C GLU A 75 -6.81 -23.31 -30.91
#